data_AF-A0A935C336-F1
#
_entry.id   AF-A0A935C336-F1
#
_cell.length_a   1.000
_cell.length_b   1.000
_cell.length_c   1.000
_cell.angle_alpha   90.00
_cell.angle_beta   90.00
_cell.angle_gamma   90.00
#
_symmetry.space_group_name_H-M   'P 1'
#
loop_
_entity.id
_entity.type
_entity.pdbx_description
1 polymer ?
#
loop_
_entity_poly.entity_id
_entity_poly.type
_entity_poly.pdbx_seq_one_letter_code
_entity_poly.pdbx_strand_id
1 'polypeptide(L)'
;MKLTSGFNFENYEITDYLGFCSGEYALNTKFLSDFNLLSSYSEKLEAAQKNALDLLISNAKQMGANAIIGLDIDYTTDDHDIMGVIANGTAVTIKSTLKEPVVPVKINVINYNPDLEFRVSSLTILPDTEKSTITATLFGKSSENITGVLADIFLVDIFDELHPVHYTGFSRFDVAQNFATSISTPVPCSLELNILPLIKYAKVSIKKYIFGNTVITASDNDCLLDIEQETISEDNTDNIFSNYKLQLDEYMDSVCHMNSATEILHYTKNLIEENHDFIQADLIQLISSCASLERMYGNCKNDCIEKIKTYFDSI
;
A
#
# COMPACT_ATOMS: atom_id res chain seq x y z
N MET A 1 -1.19 -30.05 1.64
CA MET A 1 -0.50 -30.41 0.39
C MET A 1 -1.48 -30.18 -0.74
N LYS A 2 -1.09 -29.45 -1.79
CA LYS A 2 -1.98 -29.23 -2.95
C LYS A 2 -1.88 -30.42 -3.91
N LEU A 3 -3.00 -30.78 -4.52
CA LEU A 3 -3.12 -31.90 -5.45
C LEU A 3 -3.87 -31.43 -6.68
N THR A 4 -3.45 -31.85 -7.87
CA THR A 4 -4.14 -31.56 -9.13
C THR A 4 -3.88 -32.66 -10.14
N SER A 5 -4.89 -32.99 -10.95
CA SER A 5 -4.73 -33.83 -12.14
C SER A 5 -4.08 -33.08 -13.31
N GLY A 6 -4.00 -31.75 -13.24
CA GLY A 6 -3.25 -30.91 -14.18
C GLY A 6 -1.74 -30.90 -13.92
N PHE A 7 -1.00 -30.12 -14.71
CA PHE A 7 0.47 -30.05 -14.62
C PHE A 7 1.02 -28.77 -13.97
N ASN A 8 0.15 -27.88 -13.48
CA ASN A 8 0.54 -26.66 -12.76
C ASN A 8 -0.51 -26.25 -11.72
N PHE A 9 -0.16 -25.25 -10.92
CA PHE A 9 -1.09 -24.50 -10.08
C PHE A 9 -1.01 -23.03 -10.48
N GLU A 10 -2.13 -22.42 -10.87
CA GLU A 10 -2.16 -20.99 -11.21
C GLU A 10 -1.77 -20.13 -10.01
N ASN A 11 -0.97 -19.08 -10.26
CA ASN A 11 -0.37 -18.21 -9.25
C ASN A 11 0.62 -18.92 -8.30
N TYR A 12 1.19 -20.04 -8.74
CA TYR A 12 2.32 -20.70 -8.10
C TYR A 12 3.39 -21.00 -9.13
N GLU A 13 4.63 -20.97 -8.68
CA GLU A 13 5.81 -21.42 -9.43
C GLU A 13 6.30 -22.74 -8.84
N ILE A 14 6.58 -23.73 -9.68
CA ILE A 14 7.25 -24.97 -9.27
C ILE A 14 8.73 -24.66 -9.12
N THR A 15 9.26 -24.81 -7.91
CA THR A 15 10.68 -24.55 -7.64
C THR A 15 11.54 -25.78 -7.86
N ASP A 16 11.04 -26.97 -7.52
CA ASP A 16 11.77 -28.22 -7.63
C ASP A 16 10.84 -29.40 -7.97
N TYR A 17 11.33 -30.30 -8.82
CA TYR A 17 10.70 -31.58 -9.14
C TYR A 17 11.42 -32.67 -8.35
N LEU A 18 10.72 -33.29 -7.40
CA LEU A 18 11.29 -34.31 -6.51
C LEU A 18 11.14 -35.73 -7.07
N GLY A 19 10.42 -35.87 -8.18
CA GLY A 19 10.29 -37.11 -8.93
C GLY A 19 8.91 -37.75 -8.78
N PHE A 20 8.80 -38.96 -9.32
CA PHE A 20 7.56 -39.76 -9.28
C PHE A 20 7.25 -40.27 -7.87
N CYS A 21 5.97 -40.31 -7.52
CA CYS A 21 5.47 -40.92 -6.31
C CYS A 21 4.17 -41.69 -6.59
N SER A 22 3.97 -42.79 -5.86
CA SER A 22 2.77 -43.62 -5.95
C SER A 22 2.22 -43.97 -4.56
N GLY A 23 0.94 -44.31 -4.50
CA GLY A 23 0.28 -44.91 -3.34
C GLY A 23 -0.67 -46.01 -3.81
N GLU A 24 -0.58 -47.18 -3.21
CA GLU A 24 -1.26 -48.39 -3.67
C GLU A 24 -2.09 -48.98 -2.54
N TYR A 25 -3.33 -49.38 -2.85
CA TYR A 25 -4.21 -50.02 -1.89
C TYR A 25 -4.99 -51.16 -2.53
N ALA A 26 -5.02 -52.33 -1.88
CA ALA A 26 -5.70 -53.52 -2.38
C ALA A 26 -6.94 -53.86 -1.55
N LEU A 27 -8.04 -54.18 -2.22
CA LEU A 27 -9.31 -54.65 -1.68
C LEU A 27 -9.54 -56.11 -2.08
N ASN A 28 -10.00 -56.92 -1.15
CA ASN A 28 -10.52 -58.26 -1.46
C ASN A 28 -12.00 -58.15 -1.88
N THR A 29 -12.30 -58.52 -3.12
CA THR A 29 -13.63 -58.41 -3.73
C THR A 29 -14.59 -59.53 -3.32
N LYS A 30 -14.14 -60.60 -2.66
CA LYS A 30 -15.05 -61.60 -2.05
C LYS A 30 -15.96 -60.98 -0.99
N PHE A 31 -15.46 -59.97 -0.27
CA PHE A 31 -16.26 -59.18 0.67
C PHE A 31 -17.16 -58.13 -0.01
N LEU A 32 -17.05 -57.96 -1.32
CA LEU A 32 -17.90 -57.07 -2.13
C LEU A 32 -19.11 -57.83 -2.71
N SER A 33 -18.96 -59.12 -3.01
CA SER A 33 -20.01 -59.97 -3.60
C SER A 33 -21.10 -60.41 -2.63
N ASP A 34 -20.88 -60.40 -1.31
CA ASP A 34 -21.85 -60.90 -0.32
C ASP A 34 -22.97 -59.89 0.05
N PHE A 35 -22.88 -58.64 -0.41
CA PHE A 35 -23.85 -57.59 -0.07
C PHE A 35 -24.61 -57.08 -1.30
N ASN A 36 -25.87 -57.48 -1.42
CA ASN A 36 -26.86 -57.06 -2.43
C ASN A 36 -27.28 -55.57 -2.32
N LEU A 37 -26.34 -54.65 -2.06
CA LEU A 37 -26.60 -53.21 -2.04
C LEU A 37 -25.45 -52.50 -2.74
N LEU A 38 -25.71 -52.02 -3.96
CA LEU A 38 -24.82 -51.19 -4.79
C LEU A 38 -24.18 -50.02 -4.01
N SER A 39 -24.82 -49.54 -2.93
CA SER A 39 -24.28 -48.52 -2.02
C SER A 39 -23.00 -48.97 -1.30
N SER A 40 -22.95 -50.22 -0.82
CA SER A 40 -21.80 -50.74 -0.06
C SER A 40 -20.54 -50.97 -0.91
N TYR A 41 -20.71 -51.16 -2.21
CA TYR A 41 -19.61 -51.30 -3.16
C TYR A 41 -18.91 -49.96 -3.41
N SER A 42 -19.69 -48.91 -3.68
CA SER A 42 -19.17 -47.55 -3.89
C SER A 42 -18.42 -47.03 -2.67
N GLU A 43 -18.96 -47.26 -1.46
CA GLU A 43 -18.33 -46.84 -0.20
C GLU A 43 -16.95 -47.49 0.02
N LYS A 44 -16.82 -48.78 -0.33
CA LYS A 44 -15.54 -49.49 -0.21
C LYS A 44 -14.52 -49.06 -1.24
N LEU A 45 -14.96 -48.75 -2.47
CA LEU A 45 -14.10 -48.17 -3.50
C LEU A 45 -13.59 -46.80 -3.10
N GLU A 46 -14.48 -45.94 -2.60
CA GLU A 46 -14.11 -44.61 -2.10
C GLU A 46 -13.09 -44.71 -0.96
N ALA A 47 -13.29 -45.66 -0.03
CA ALA A 47 -12.34 -45.93 1.03
C ALA A 47 -10.97 -46.38 0.49
N ALA A 48 -10.93 -47.26 -0.52
CA ALA A 48 -9.67 -47.69 -1.13
C ALA A 48 -8.95 -46.57 -1.88
N GLN A 49 -9.69 -45.77 -2.66
CA GLN A 49 -9.17 -44.58 -3.32
C GLN A 49 -8.57 -43.61 -2.31
N LYS A 50 -9.27 -43.36 -1.20
CA LYS A 50 -8.77 -42.50 -0.13
C LYS A 50 -7.48 -43.03 0.48
N ASN A 51 -7.41 -44.32 0.79
CA ASN A 51 -6.19 -44.93 1.34
C ASN A 51 -5.01 -44.87 0.36
N ALA A 52 -5.23 -45.14 -0.92
CA ALA A 52 -4.21 -45.00 -1.95
C ALA A 52 -3.71 -43.55 -2.06
N LEU A 53 -4.63 -42.58 -2.03
CA LEU A 53 -4.29 -41.15 -2.05
C LEU A 53 -3.52 -40.71 -0.80
N ASP A 54 -3.92 -41.18 0.38
CA ASP A 54 -3.24 -40.88 1.64
C ASP A 54 -1.81 -41.43 1.67
N LEU A 55 -1.59 -42.63 1.11
CA LEU A 55 -0.26 -43.21 0.92
C LEU A 55 0.58 -42.39 -0.06
N LEU A 56 0.02 -41.99 -1.21
CA LEU A 56 0.68 -41.12 -2.18
C LEU A 56 1.12 -39.79 -1.53
N ILE A 57 0.22 -39.15 -0.77
CA ILE A 57 0.51 -37.90 -0.04
C ILE A 57 1.62 -38.12 0.98
N SER A 58 1.58 -39.23 1.73
CA SER A 58 2.62 -39.56 2.71
C SER A 58 3.98 -39.73 2.05
N ASN A 59 4.04 -40.44 0.93
CA ASN A 59 5.26 -40.66 0.17
C ASN A 59 5.82 -39.34 -0.40
N ALA A 60 4.97 -38.50 -1.00
CA ALA A 60 5.36 -37.18 -1.48
C ALA A 60 5.90 -36.28 -0.34
N LYS A 61 5.27 -36.33 0.85
CA LYS A 61 5.77 -35.59 2.03
C LYS A 61 7.13 -36.08 2.49
N GLN A 62 7.36 -37.39 2.49
CA GLN A 62 8.68 -37.97 2.85
C GLN A 62 9.78 -37.52 1.89
N MET A 63 9.44 -37.24 0.63
CA MET A 63 10.37 -36.65 -0.35
C MET A 63 10.63 -35.16 -0.12
N GLY A 64 9.86 -34.48 0.73
CA GLY A 64 9.95 -33.04 0.97
C GLY A 64 9.02 -32.19 0.10
N ALA A 65 8.09 -32.81 -0.65
CA ALA A 65 7.15 -32.07 -1.48
C ALA A 65 6.08 -31.35 -0.64
N ASN A 66 5.59 -30.23 -1.19
CA ASN A 66 4.42 -29.53 -0.66
C ASN A 66 3.21 -29.59 -1.61
N ALA A 67 3.39 -30.14 -2.82
CA ALA A 67 2.33 -30.37 -3.80
C ALA A 67 2.59 -31.61 -4.70
N ILE A 68 1.53 -32.10 -5.34
CA ILE A 68 1.56 -33.17 -6.34
C ILE A 68 0.83 -32.69 -7.60
N ILE A 69 1.45 -32.84 -8.76
CA ILE A 69 0.88 -32.58 -10.08
C ILE A 69 0.76 -33.87 -10.89
N GLY A 70 -0.08 -33.85 -11.92
CA GLY A 70 -0.33 -35.02 -12.77
C GLY A 70 -0.91 -36.18 -11.99
N LEU A 71 -1.79 -35.88 -11.01
CA LEU A 71 -2.48 -36.91 -10.22
C LEU A 71 -3.34 -37.77 -11.14
N ASP A 72 -3.08 -39.06 -11.14
CA ASP A 72 -3.84 -40.07 -11.86
C ASP A 72 -4.21 -41.22 -10.92
N ILE A 73 -5.39 -41.82 -11.12
CA ILE A 73 -5.88 -42.90 -10.26
C ILE A 73 -6.37 -44.05 -11.14
N ASP A 74 -5.65 -45.16 -11.06
CA ASP A 74 -5.94 -46.38 -11.80
C ASP A 74 -6.61 -47.43 -10.90
N TYR A 75 -7.52 -48.19 -11.50
CA TYR A 75 -8.15 -49.35 -10.88
C TYR A 75 -7.76 -50.60 -11.67
N THR A 76 -7.24 -51.60 -10.98
CA THR A 76 -6.85 -52.89 -11.57
C THR A 76 -7.56 -54.02 -10.85
N THR A 77 -8.01 -55.03 -11.59
CA THR A 77 -8.59 -56.26 -11.02
C THR A 77 -7.75 -57.45 -11.41
N ASP A 78 -7.43 -58.31 -10.44
CA ASP A 78 -6.80 -59.61 -10.69
C ASP A 78 -7.84 -60.74 -10.70
N ASP A 79 -7.49 -61.88 -11.29
CA ASP A 79 -8.32 -63.09 -11.39
C ASP A 79 -8.66 -63.71 -10.01
N HIS A 80 -7.99 -63.26 -8.94
CA HIS A 80 -8.14 -63.76 -7.57
C HIS A 80 -9.12 -62.96 -6.71
N ASP A 81 -10.07 -62.25 -7.30
CA ASP A 81 -11.02 -61.40 -6.55
C ASP A 81 -10.29 -60.32 -5.73
N ILE A 82 -9.27 -59.69 -6.33
CA ILE A 82 -8.55 -58.55 -5.72
C ILE A 82 -8.66 -57.35 -6.64
N MET A 83 -9.06 -56.21 -6.07
CA MET A 83 -9.04 -54.92 -6.76
C MET A 83 -7.94 -54.04 -6.15
N GLY A 84 -6.98 -53.65 -6.97
CA GLY A 84 -5.99 -52.63 -6.65
C GLY A 84 -6.46 -51.25 -7.07
N VAL A 85 -6.19 -50.26 -6.23
CA VAL A 85 -6.32 -48.83 -6.53
C VAL A 85 -4.93 -48.22 -6.41
N ILE A 86 -4.48 -47.57 -7.48
CA ILE A 86 -3.12 -47.02 -7.60
C ILE A 86 -3.25 -45.52 -7.88
N ALA A 87 -2.78 -44.69 -6.97
CA ALA A 87 -2.70 -43.24 -7.14
C ALA A 87 -1.26 -42.85 -7.51
N ASN A 88 -1.09 -42.17 -8.63
CA ASN A 88 0.21 -41.79 -9.20
C ASN A 88 0.32 -40.27 -9.30
N GLY A 89 1.54 -39.72 -9.21
CA GLY A 89 1.78 -38.31 -9.50
C GLY A 89 3.26 -37.93 -9.42
N THR A 90 3.54 -36.65 -9.69
CA THR A 90 4.88 -36.07 -9.54
C THR A 90 4.92 -35.17 -8.30
N ALA A 91 5.81 -35.51 -7.37
CA ALA A 91 6.06 -34.74 -6.15
C ALA A 91 6.87 -33.48 -6.50
N VAL A 92 6.38 -32.31 -6.09
CA VAL A 92 7.00 -31.01 -6.38
C VAL A 92 7.00 -30.08 -5.17
N THR A 93 7.91 -29.11 -5.16
CA THR A 93 7.80 -27.93 -4.30
C THR A 93 7.31 -26.74 -5.10
N ILE A 94 6.34 -26.02 -4.55
CA ILE A 94 5.78 -24.81 -5.16
C ILE A 94 5.88 -23.62 -4.22
N LYS A 95 5.95 -22.41 -4.78
CA LYS A 95 5.84 -21.12 -4.07
C LYS A 95 4.76 -20.26 -4.70
N SER A 96 4.01 -19.53 -3.87
CA SER A 96 3.00 -18.58 -4.34
C SER A 96 3.68 -17.44 -5.10
N THR A 97 3.14 -17.08 -6.27
CA THR A 97 3.56 -15.90 -7.05
C THR A 97 2.63 -14.72 -6.84
N LEU A 98 1.59 -14.86 -6.03
CA LEU A 98 0.78 -13.72 -5.57
C LEU A 98 1.67 -12.83 -4.69
N LYS A 99 2.21 -11.75 -5.27
CA LYS A 99 2.66 -10.61 -4.49
C LYS A 99 1.39 -9.89 -4.04
N GLU A 100 1.24 -9.67 -2.73
CA GLU A 100 0.21 -8.77 -2.24
C GLU A 100 0.38 -7.41 -2.96
N PRO A 101 -0.73 -6.73 -3.32
CA PRO A 101 -0.62 -5.42 -3.95
C PRO A 101 0.18 -4.52 -3.03
N VAL A 102 1.32 -4.05 -3.52
CA VAL A 102 2.16 -3.13 -2.77
C VAL A 102 1.41 -1.80 -2.65
N VAL A 103 0.86 -1.53 -1.47
CA VAL A 103 0.15 -0.28 -1.20
C VAL A 103 1.18 0.78 -0.77
N PRO A 104 1.26 1.93 -1.47
CA PRO A 104 2.09 3.04 -1.03
C PRO A 104 1.61 3.58 0.33
N VAL A 105 2.53 3.75 1.27
CA VAL A 105 2.27 4.33 2.60
C VAL A 105 2.70 5.78 2.58
N LYS A 106 1.74 6.71 2.60
CA LYS A 106 1.98 8.16 2.71
C LYS A 106 2.07 8.54 4.19
N ILE A 107 3.13 9.27 4.54
CA ILE A 107 3.46 9.68 5.91
C ILE A 107 3.63 11.20 5.91
N ASN A 108 2.90 11.88 6.78
CA ASN A 108 3.00 13.33 6.91
C ASN A 108 4.27 13.74 7.64
N VAL A 109 4.91 14.80 7.15
CA VAL A 109 6.08 15.40 7.80
C VAL A 109 5.62 16.56 8.66
N ILE A 110 6.02 16.54 9.92
CA ILE A 110 5.44 17.43 10.93
C ILE A 110 6.39 18.52 11.39
N ASN A 111 7.60 18.59 10.86
CA ASN A 111 8.53 19.66 11.16
C ASN A 111 8.83 20.45 9.90
N TYR A 112 9.23 21.70 10.07
CA TYR A 112 9.63 22.59 8.99
C TYR A 112 10.74 23.50 9.46
N ASN A 113 11.53 24.01 8.52
CA ASN A 113 12.53 25.02 8.80
C ASN A 113 11.99 26.39 8.32
N PRO A 114 11.75 27.36 9.22
CA PRO A 114 11.18 28.67 8.87
C PRO A 114 12.14 29.52 8.02
N ASP A 115 13.43 29.19 7.98
CA ASP A 115 14.42 29.89 7.16
C ASP A 115 14.38 29.45 5.68
N LEU A 116 13.65 28.38 5.36
CA LEU A 116 13.51 27.86 4.00
C LEU A 116 12.16 28.25 3.40
N GLU A 117 12.17 28.64 2.11
CA GLU A 117 10.95 28.98 1.37
C GLU A 117 10.12 27.75 0.94
N PHE A 118 10.61 26.55 1.25
CA PHE A 118 9.97 25.28 0.93
C PHE A 118 10.16 24.29 2.09
N ARG A 119 9.28 23.30 2.17
CA ARG A 119 9.35 22.18 3.13
C ARG A 119 9.05 20.86 2.45
N VAL A 120 9.48 19.76 3.07
CA VAL A 120 8.95 18.44 2.76
C VAL A 120 7.63 18.29 3.50
N SER A 121 6.52 18.11 2.78
CA SER A 121 5.17 17.98 3.39
C SER A 121 4.81 16.54 3.72
N SER A 122 5.27 15.60 2.90
CA SER A 122 5.01 14.17 3.09
C SER A 122 6.11 13.31 2.45
N LEU A 123 6.22 12.09 2.96
CA LEU A 123 7.04 11.02 2.40
C LEU A 123 6.11 9.88 1.98
N THR A 124 6.36 9.29 0.82
CA THR A 124 5.61 8.09 0.39
C THR A 124 6.58 6.91 0.28
N ILE A 125 6.31 5.85 1.04
CA ILE A 125 7.10 4.62 1.02
C ILE A 125 6.34 3.57 0.22
N LEU A 126 6.99 3.01 -0.80
CA LEU A 126 6.51 1.84 -1.51
C LEU A 126 7.26 0.61 -0.96
N PRO A 127 6.61 -0.23 -0.14
CA PRO A 127 7.28 -1.36 0.51
C PRO A 127 7.56 -2.49 -0.50
N ASP A 128 8.80 -2.92 -0.62
CA ASP A 128 9.15 -4.10 -1.43
C ASP A 128 9.98 -5.06 -0.59
N THR A 129 9.74 -6.35 -0.77
CA THR A 129 10.52 -7.45 -0.16
C THR A 129 12.01 -7.41 -0.49
N GLU A 130 12.41 -6.85 -1.65
CA GLU A 130 13.81 -6.72 -2.02
C GLU A 130 14.37 -5.31 -1.76
N LYS A 131 13.70 -4.27 -2.25
CA LYS A 131 14.16 -2.87 -2.13
C LYS A 131 12.99 -1.90 -2.07
N SER A 132 12.61 -1.51 -0.86
CA SER A 132 11.65 -0.43 -0.66
C SER A 132 12.15 0.88 -1.26
N THR A 133 11.22 1.69 -1.75
CA THR A 133 11.54 3.02 -2.27
C THR A 133 10.79 4.09 -1.52
N ILE A 134 11.40 5.26 -1.39
CA ILE A 134 10.82 6.45 -0.78
C ILE A 134 10.80 7.61 -1.78
N THR A 135 9.71 8.36 -1.79
CA THR A 135 9.61 9.66 -2.45
C THR A 135 9.34 10.75 -1.43
N ALA A 136 9.78 11.96 -1.73
CA ALA A 136 9.47 13.17 -0.96
C ALA A 136 8.60 14.11 -1.77
N THR A 137 7.59 14.66 -1.13
CA THR A 137 6.75 15.73 -1.67
C THR A 137 7.19 17.05 -1.07
N LEU A 138 7.60 17.99 -1.91
CA LEU A 138 7.90 19.36 -1.52
C LEU A 138 6.68 20.25 -1.69
N PHE A 139 6.55 21.21 -0.79
CA PHE A 139 5.58 22.30 -0.85
C PHE A 139 6.29 23.62 -0.57
N GLY A 140 5.86 24.70 -1.23
CA GLY A 140 6.38 26.05 -0.99
C GLY A 140 6.80 26.77 -2.27
N LYS A 141 7.22 28.03 -2.10
CA LYS A 141 7.56 28.93 -3.20
C LYS A 141 8.80 28.42 -3.91
N SER A 142 8.78 28.46 -5.24
CA SER A 142 9.91 28.05 -6.08
C SER A 142 10.34 26.58 -5.89
N SER A 143 9.48 25.72 -5.34
CA SER A 143 9.73 24.28 -5.21
C SER A 143 9.98 23.59 -6.56
N GLU A 144 9.47 24.16 -7.64
CA GLU A 144 9.75 23.81 -9.04
C GLU A 144 11.22 23.99 -9.46
N ASN A 145 11.98 24.85 -8.77
CA ASN A 145 13.39 25.12 -9.06
C ASN A 145 14.34 24.25 -8.23
N ILE A 146 13.79 23.43 -7.33
CA ILE A 146 14.55 22.49 -6.49
C ILE A 146 14.77 21.19 -7.26
N THR A 147 16.03 20.85 -7.50
CA THR A 147 16.40 19.66 -8.30
C THR A 147 16.96 18.52 -7.46
N GLY A 148 17.35 18.79 -6.22
CA GLY A 148 17.84 17.78 -5.29
C GLY A 148 17.78 18.25 -3.84
N VAL A 149 17.53 17.31 -2.94
CA VAL A 149 17.44 17.53 -1.49
C VAL A 149 18.15 16.40 -0.75
N LEU A 150 19.06 16.76 0.14
CA LEU A 150 19.70 15.86 1.09
C LEU A 150 19.22 16.22 2.49
N ALA A 151 18.56 15.28 3.15
CA ALA A 151 17.97 15.47 4.47
C ALA A 151 18.23 14.25 5.36
N ASP A 152 18.11 14.43 6.67
CA ASP A 152 17.95 13.31 7.61
C ASP A 152 16.46 13.05 7.80
N ILE A 153 16.07 11.78 7.81
CA ILE A 153 14.67 11.36 7.94
C ILE A 153 14.55 10.43 9.13
N PHE A 154 13.61 10.75 10.02
CA PHE A 154 13.21 9.92 11.15
C PHE A 154 11.71 9.67 11.09
N LEU A 155 11.30 8.41 11.07
CA LEU A 155 9.90 8.04 11.27
C LEU A 155 9.64 7.93 12.77
N VAL A 156 8.51 8.43 13.23
CA VAL A 156 8.11 8.36 14.63
C VAL A 156 6.87 7.48 14.73
N ASP A 157 6.95 6.45 15.55
CA ASP A 157 5.83 5.56 15.76
C ASP A 157 4.82 6.10 16.79
N ILE A 158 3.73 5.37 16.98
CA ILE A 158 2.69 5.68 17.97
C ILE A 158 3.17 5.60 19.43
N PHE A 159 4.37 5.07 19.68
CA PHE A 159 5.02 4.98 20.98
C PHE A 159 6.14 6.01 21.15
N ASP A 160 6.24 6.96 20.21
CA ASP A 160 7.26 8.01 20.16
C ASP A 160 8.71 7.50 20.01
N GLU A 161 8.90 6.28 19.50
CA GLU A 161 10.24 5.80 19.13
C GLU A 161 10.67 6.35 17.76
N LEU A 162 11.96 6.68 17.65
CA LEU A 162 12.57 7.24 16.44
C LEU A 162 13.22 6.15 15.59
N HIS A 163 12.76 6.03 14.34
CA HIS A 163 13.25 5.06 13.37
C HIS A 163 13.95 5.77 12.20
N PRO A 164 15.29 5.74 12.10
CA PRO A 164 16.01 6.41 11.03
C PRO A 164 15.84 5.72 9.68
N VAL A 165 15.60 6.51 8.63
CA VAL A 165 15.51 5.99 7.25
C VAL A 165 16.82 6.23 6.52
N HIS A 166 17.45 5.16 6.06
CA HIS A 166 18.71 5.26 5.32
C HIS A 166 18.44 5.33 3.81
N TYR A 167 18.93 6.40 3.18
CA TYR A 167 18.77 6.66 1.75
C TYR A 167 19.90 7.58 1.25
N THR A 168 19.98 7.83 -0.06
CA THR A 168 21.09 8.58 -0.68
C THR A 168 20.84 10.08 -0.89
N GLY A 169 19.59 10.54 -0.75
CA GLY A 169 19.15 11.88 -1.15
C GLY A 169 18.09 11.82 -2.27
N PHE A 170 17.25 12.85 -2.34
CA PHE A 170 16.20 13.00 -3.34
C PHE A 170 16.71 13.80 -4.54
N SER A 171 16.21 13.46 -5.73
CA SER A 171 16.54 14.16 -6.96
C SER A 171 15.34 14.20 -7.90
N ARG A 172 15.36 15.14 -8.85
CA ARG A 172 14.37 15.30 -9.92
C ARG A 172 12.95 15.40 -9.36
N PHE A 173 12.57 16.60 -8.96
CA PHE A 173 11.23 16.88 -8.47
C PHE A 173 10.33 17.28 -9.65
N ASP A 174 9.34 16.44 -9.93
CA ASP A 174 8.35 16.70 -10.96
C ASP A 174 7.15 17.42 -10.34
N VAL A 175 6.70 18.52 -10.96
CA VAL A 175 5.55 19.29 -10.48
C VAL A 175 4.29 18.44 -10.59
N ALA A 176 3.57 18.30 -9.47
CA ALA A 176 2.32 17.56 -9.41
C ALA A 176 1.21 18.31 -10.19
N GLN A 177 0.17 17.59 -10.61
CA GLN A 177 -0.89 18.14 -11.46
C GLN A 177 -1.66 19.33 -10.84
N ASN A 178 -1.56 19.52 -9.52
CA ASN A 178 -2.15 20.62 -8.78
C ASN A 178 -1.24 21.88 -8.71
N PHE A 179 -0.07 21.88 -9.35
CA PHE A 179 0.90 22.98 -9.45
C PHE A 179 1.47 23.55 -8.14
N ALA A 180 1.03 23.06 -6.98
CA ALA A 180 1.44 23.54 -5.67
C ALA A 180 2.52 22.69 -5.00
N THR A 181 2.73 21.45 -5.48
CA THR A 181 3.72 20.53 -4.92
C THR A 181 4.61 19.93 -6.00
N SER A 182 5.79 19.48 -5.61
CA SER A 182 6.70 18.74 -6.49
C SER A 182 7.12 17.42 -5.82
N ILE A 183 7.19 16.34 -6.60
CA ILE A 183 7.42 14.98 -6.09
C ILE A 183 8.74 14.46 -6.63
N SER A 184 9.60 13.95 -5.76
CA SER A 184 10.89 13.39 -6.18
C SER A 184 10.72 12.08 -6.97
N THR A 185 11.75 11.75 -7.75
CA THR A 185 11.91 10.37 -8.21
C THR A 185 12.01 9.38 -7.03
N PRO A 186 11.51 8.13 -7.16
CA PRO A 186 11.66 7.11 -6.13
C PRO A 186 13.12 6.78 -5.87
N VAL A 187 13.51 6.79 -4.59
CA VAL A 187 14.87 6.50 -4.14
C VAL A 187 14.85 5.20 -3.32
N PRO A 188 15.74 4.23 -3.57
CA PRO A 188 15.86 3.07 -2.69
C PRO A 188 16.17 3.48 -1.25
N CYS A 189 15.44 2.90 -0.30
CA CYS A 189 15.64 3.14 1.12
C CYS A 189 15.73 1.82 1.90
N SER A 190 16.40 1.88 3.06
CA SER A 190 16.50 0.78 4.01
C SER A 190 15.80 1.14 5.30
N LEU A 191 14.75 0.40 5.65
CA LEU A 191 13.97 0.51 6.88
C LEU A 191 13.25 -0.81 7.19
N GLU A 192 12.88 -1.03 8.45
CA GLU A 192 12.14 -2.22 8.88
C GLU A 192 10.66 -2.12 8.47
N LEU A 193 10.18 -2.94 7.54
CA LEU A 193 8.81 -2.83 7.03
C LEU A 193 7.72 -3.07 8.09
N ASN A 194 8.05 -3.81 9.14
CA ASN A 194 7.12 -4.16 10.22
C ASN A 194 6.67 -2.94 11.05
N ILE A 195 7.42 -1.84 11.01
CA ILE A 195 7.08 -0.63 11.76
C ILE A 195 6.05 0.25 11.02
N LEU A 196 5.90 0.09 9.70
CA LEU A 196 5.06 0.97 8.88
C LEU A 196 3.63 1.15 9.39
N PRO A 197 2.92 0.09 9.86
CA PRO A 197 1.59 0.23 10.44
C PRO A 197 1.55 1.02 11.77
N LEU A 198 2.70 1.17 12.43
CA LEU A 198 2.84 1.87 13.69
C LEU A 198 3.30 3.32 13.51
N ILE A 199 3.64 3.75 12.29
CA ILE A 199 4.15 5.10 12.06
C ILE A 199 3.03 6.14 12.22
N LYS A 200 3.27 7.10 13.09
CA LYS A 200 2.39 8.24 13.37
C LYS A 200 2.69 9.42 12.44
N TYR A 201 3.96 9.76 12.27
CA TYR A 201 4.43 10.85 11.41
C TYR A 201 5.93 10.72 11.10
N ALA A 202 6.48 11.64 10.30
CA ALA A 202 7.91 11.76 10.03
C ALA A 202 8.46 13.12 10.45
N LYS A 203 9.76 13.15 10.78
CA LYS A 203 10.58 14.34 10.93
C LYS A 203 11.66 14.34 9.85
N VAL A 204 11.80 15.45 9.15
CA VAL A 204 12.77 15.62 8.05
C VAL A 204 13.59 16.88 8.28
N SER A 205 14.91 16.72 8.42
CA SER A 205 15.85 17.82 8.61
C SER A 205 16.67 18.03 7.35
N ILE A 206 16.42 19.11 6.62
CA ILE A 206 17.11 19.39 5.35
C ILE A 206 18.53 19.86 5.66
N LYS A 207 19.53 19.17 5.13
CA LYS A 207 20.95 19.56 5.25
C LYS A 207 21.42 20.40 4.09
N LYS A 208 21.11 19.95 2.86
CA LYS A 208 21.54 20.59 1.62
C LYS A 208 20.46 20.45 0.56
N TYR A 209 20.37 21.43 -0.32
CA TYR A 209 19.48 21.39 -1.46
C TYR A 209 20.10 22.06 -2.69
N ILE A 210 19.56 21.77 -3.86
CA ILE A 210 20.03 22.33 -5.14
C ILE A 210 18.95 23.24 -5.69
N PHE A 211 19.23 24.53 -5.76
CA PHE A 211 18.34 25.55 -6.33
C PHE A 211 19.01 26.18 -7.56
N GLY A 212 18.35 26.15 -8.72
CA GLY A 212 18.88 26.78 -9.93
C GLY A 212 20.32 26.35 -10.28
N ASN A 213 20.63 25.07 -10.07
CA ASN A 213 21.95 24.45 -10.28
C ASN A 213 23.06 24.83 -9.26
N THR A 214 22.70 25.49 -8.15
CA THR A 214 23.62 25.83 -7.05
C THR A 214 23.31 24.99 -5.82
N VAL A 215 24.35 24.43 -5.18
CA VAL A 215 24.21 23.70 -3.91
C VAL A 215 24.20 24.69 -2.76
N ILE A 216 23.14 24.65 -1.95
CA ILE A 216 22.94 25.50 -0.78
C ILE A 216 22.90 24.60 0.47
N THR A 217 23.58 25.03 1.53
CA THR A 217 23.50 24.39 2.86
C THR A 217 22.39 25.08 3.64
N ALA A 218 21.45 24.30 4.16
CA ALA A 218 20.35 24.83 4.97
C ALA A 218 20.84 25.16 6.39
N SER A 219 20.15 26.09 7.06
CA SER A 219 20.30 26.31 8.49
C SER A 219 19.76 25.10 9.27
N ASP A 220 20.29 24.86 10.46
CA ASP A 220 19.79 23.84 11.37
C ASP A 220 18.81 24.51 12.33
N ASN A 221 17.56 24.70 11.88
CA ASN A 221 16.52 25.42 12.61
C ASN A 221 15.15 24.77 12.38
N ASP A 222 15.03 23.48 12.68
CA ASP A 222 13.77 22.77 12.49
C ASP A 222 12.79 23.02 13.65
N CYS A 223 11.60 23.49 13.32
CA CYS A 223 10.46 23.69 14.22
C CYS A 223 9.42 22.60 14.01
N LEU A 224 8.77 22.14 15.09
CA LEU A 224 7.61 21.25 14.99
C LEU A 224 6.37 22.06 14.56
N LEU A 225 5.52 21.45 13.76
CA LEU A 225 4.13 21.84 13.58
C LEU A 225 3.40 21.39 14.85
N ASP A 226 2.65 22.29 15.46
CA ASP A 226 1.89 21.98 16.67
C ASP A 226 0.85 20.91 16.36
N ILE A 227 1.05 19.71 16.89
CA ILE A 227 0.06 18.64 16.89
C ILE A 227 -0.32 18.42 18.34
N GLU A 228 -1.40 19.05 18.81
CA GLU A 228 -2.00 18.60 20.05
C GLU A 228 -3.47 18.27 19.87
N GLN A 229 -3.77 17.05 20.34
CA GLN A 229 -5.08 16.48 20.54
C GLN A 229 -5.92 17.38 21.46
N GLU A 230 -7.19 17.53 21.13
CA GLU A 230 -8.20 18.21 21.93
C GLU A 230 -8.08 17.85 23.42
N THR A 231 -7.53 18.75 24.22
CA THR A 231 -7.85 18.84 25.64
C THR A 231 -8.01 20.29 26.03
N ILE A 232 -9.25 20.63 26.36
CA ILE A 232 -9.72 21.96 26.74
C ILE A 232 -8.92 22.44 27.96
N SER A 233 -8.12 23.48 27.77
CA SER A 233 -7.85 24.46 28.84
C SER A 233 -7.64 25.85 28.25
N GLU A 234 -8.37 26.78 28.84
CA GLU A 234 -8.50 28.19 28.48
C GLU A 234 -7.20 28.93 28.82
N ASP A 235 -6.33 29.19 27.83
CA ASP A 235 -5.36 30.32 27.92
C ASP A 235 -4.57 30.61 26.61
N ASN A 236 -4.86 29.97 25.47
CA ASN A 236 -4.04 30.13 24.25
C ASN A 236 -4.86 30.55 23.01
N THR A 237 -5.67 31.60 23.11
CA THR A 237 -6.37 32.15 21.94
C THR A 237 -5.43 32.64 20.83
N ASP A 238 -4.19 33.04 21.15
CA ASP A 238 -3.25 33.54 20.12
C ASP A 238 -2.56 32.41 19.33
N ASN A 239 -2.33 31.25 19.94
CA ASN A 239 -1.63 30.12 19.29
C ASN A 239 -2.58 29.26 18.43
N ILE A 240 -3.85 29.14 18.81
CA ILE A 240 -4.89 28.42 18.05
C ILE A 240 -5.10 29.05 16.66
N PHE A 241 -5.13 30.38 16.58
CA PHE A 241 -5.29 31.10 15.31
C PHE A 241 -4.10 30.90 14.37
N SER A 242 -2.89 30.60 14.85
CA SER A 242 -1.68 30.56 14.02
C SER A 242 -1.61 29.33 13.10
N ASN A 243 -1.93 28.14 13.61
CA ASN A 243 -1.91 26.88 12.85
C ASN A 243 -3.11 26.79 11.89
N TYR A 244 -4.29 27.20 12.36
CA TYR A 244 -5.48 27.37 11.51
C TYR A 244 -5.20 28.32 10.34
N LYS A 245 -4.51 29.44 10.63
CA LYS A 245 -4.12 30.41 9.61
C LYS A 245 -3.06 29.89 8.64
N LEU A 246 -2.10 29.08 9.09
CA LEU A 246 -1.10 28.45 8.20
C LEU A 246 -1.73 27.44 7.23
N GLN A 247 -2.60 26.55 7.72
CA GLN A 247 -3.33 25.62 6.86
C GLN A 247 -4.27 26.34 5.88
N LEU A 248 -4.91 27.42 6.36
CA LEU A 248 -5.71 28.30 5.52
C LEU A 248 -4.85 28.99 4.45
N ASP A 249 -3.69 29.51 4.81
CA ASP A 249 -2.77 30.17 3.89
C ASP A 249 -2.27 29.18 2.81
N GLU A 250 -1.94 27.93 3.19
CA GLU A 250 -1.55 26.86 2.25
C GLU A 250 -2.67 26.50 1.26
N TYR A 251 -3.89 26.36 1.78
CA TYR A 251 -5.07 26.12 0.96
C TYR A 251 -5.36 27.31 0.03
N MET A 252 -5.36 28.53 0.57
CA MET A 252 -5.65 29.74 -0.18
C MET A 252 -4.60 30.03 -1.25
N ASP A 253 -3.31 29.78 -1.00
CA ASP A 253 -2.25 29.92 -1.99
C ASP A 253 -2.45 28.94 -3.15
N SER A 254 -2.80 27.68 -2.83
CA SER A 254 -3.12 26.67 -3.84
C SER A 254 -4.33 27.06 -4.70
N VAL A 255 -5.42 27.49 -4.06
CA VAL A 255 -6.64 27.94 -4.74
C VAL A 255 -6.39 29.17 -5.64
N CYS A 256 -5.49 30.08 -5.23
CA CYS A 256 -5.17 31.28 -6.00
C CYS A 256 -4.49 30.97 -7.34
N HIS A 257 -3.79 29.83 -7.46
CA HIS A 257 -3.10 29.42 -8.68
C HIS A 257 -3.96 28.59 -9.64
N MET A 258 -5.18 28.18 -9.25
CA MET A 258 -6.10 27.43 -10.10
C MET A 258 -6.80 28.32 -11.13
N ASN A 259 -7.37 27.73 -12.17
CA ASN A 259 -7.91 28.45 -13.33
C ASN A 259 -9.43 28.65 -13.26
N SER A 260 -10.16 27.85 -12.48
CA SER A 260 -11.62 27.92 -12.38
C SER A 260 -12.19 27.45 -11.03
N ALA A 261 -13.42 27.83 -10.72
CA ALA A 261 -14.16 27.35 -9.54
C ALA A 261 -14.38 25.82 -9.53
N THR A 262 -14.52 25.19 -10.70
CA THR A 262 -14.58 23.72 -10.85
C THR A 262 -13.25 23.06 -10.49
N GLU A 263 -12.13 23.65 -10.90
CA GLU A 263 -10.79 23.16 -10.53
C GLU A 263 -10.56 23.29 -9.01
N ILE A 264 -10.98 24.42 -8.43
CA ILE A 264 -10.98 24.65 -6.98
C ILE A 264 -11.85 23.60 -6.26
N LEU A 265 -13.04 23.31 -6.77
CA LEU A 265 -13.93 22.28 -6.20
C LEU A 265 -13.29 20.89 -6.19
N HIS A 266 -12.63 20.51 -7.29
CA HIS A 266 -12.00 19.21 -7.41
C HIS A 266 -10.82 19.08 -6.45
N TYR A 267 -9.97 20.11 -6.38
CA TYR A 267 -8.88 20.18 -5.42
C TYR A 267 -9.36 20.07 -3.97
N THR A 268 -10.39 20.85 -3.63
CA THR A 268 -10.99 20.86 -2.28
C THR A 268 -11.54 19.49 -1.88
N LYS A 269 -12.18 18.77 -2.82
CA LYS A 269 -12.68 17.41 -2.58
C LYS A 269 -11.55 16.40 -2.40
N ASN A 270 -10.50 16.47 -3.23
CA ASN A 270 -9.36 15.57 -3.13
C ASN A 270 -8.61 15.77 -1.80
N LEU A 271 -8.50 17.02 -1.30
CA LEU A 271 -7.91 17.31 0.00
C LEU A 271 -8.66 16.66 1.19
N ILE A 272 -10.00 16.56 1.10
CA ILE A 272 -10.82 15.91 2.13
C ILE A 272 -10.62 14.40 2.12
N GLU A 273 -10.53 13.79 0.93
CA GLU A 273 -10.24 12.36 0.78
C GLU A 273 -8.84 12.00 1.33
N GLU A 274 -7.92 12.97 1.41
CA GLU A 274 -6.57 12.82 1.97
C GLU A 274 -6.46 13.07 3.50
N ASN A 275 -7.58 13.13 4.24
CA ASN A 275 -7.65 13.34 5.70
C ASN A 275 -7.18 14.73 6.21
N HIS A 276 -7.73 15.82 5.68
CA HIS A 276 -7.69 17.13 6.33
C HIS A 276 -9.03 17.46 7.01
N ASP A 277 -9.10 17.33 8.35
CA ASP A 277 -10.29 17.65 9.19
C ASP A 277 -10.69 19.15 9.17
N PHE A 278 -9.92 20.01 8.50
CA PHE A 278 -10.13 21.46 8.44
C PHE A 278 -11.26 21.90 7.50
N ILE A 279 -11.57 21.11 6.46
CA ILE A 279 -12.52 21.50 5.40
C ILE A 279 -13.92 20.95 5.71
N GLN A 280 -14.81 21.82 6.16
CA GLN A 280 -16.21 21.47 6.47
C GLN A 280 -17.06 21.31 5.20
N ALA A 281 -18.12 20.49 5.28
CA ALA A 281 -19.05 20.23 4.18
C ALA A 281 -19.70 21.50 3.60
N ASP A 282 -19.88 22.53 4.44
CA ASP A 282 -20.47 23.82 4.06
C ASP A 282 -19.60 24.58 3.05
N LEU A 283 -18.27 24.47 3.15
CA LEU A 283 -17.34 25.06 2.19
C LEU A 283 -17.44 24.38 0.81
N ILE A 284 -17.62 23.06 0.77
CA ILE A 284 -17.83 22.33 -0.50
C ILE A 284 -19.12 22.81 -1.16
N GLN A 285 -20.18 23.01 -0.38
CA GLN A 285 -21.46 23.48 -0.91
C GLN A 285 -21.34 24.89 -1.49
N LEU A 286 -20.59 25.77 -0.82
CA LEU A 286 -20.27 27.11 -1.30
C LEU A 286 -19.51 27.07 -2.64
N ILE A 287 -18.43 26.30 -2.70
CA ILE A 287 -17.59 26.18 -3.91
C ILE A 287 -18.36 25.50 -5.04
N SER A 288 -19.19 24.50 -4.72
CA SER A 288 -20.05 23.82 -5.70
C SER A 288 -21.10 24.76 -6.29
N SER A 289 -21.59 25.72 -5.51
CA SER A 289 -22.47 26.78 -6.02
C SER A 289 -21.73 27.64 -7.06
N CYS A 290 -20.49 28.05 -6.77
CA CYS A 290 -19.66 28.81 -7.70
C CYS A 290 -19.32 28.03 -8.97
N ALA A 291 -18.97 26.75 -8.85
CA ALA A 291 -18.70 25.87 -9.99
C ALA A 291 -19.94 25.70 -10.90
N SER A 292 -21.15 25.64 -10.31
CA SER A 292 -22.39 25.51 -11.09
C SER A 292 -22.69 26.75 -11.95
N LEU A 293 -22.20 27.92 -11.54
CA LEU A 293 -22.37 29.20 -12.24
C LEU A 293 -21.38 29.39 -13.39
N GLU A 294 -20.36 28.54 -13.52
CA GLU A 294 -19.33 28.72 -14.55
C GLU A 294 -19.89 28.70 -15.97
N ARG A 295 -20.90 27.86 -16.19
CA ARG A 295 -21.57 27.72 -17.49
C ARG A 295 -22.29 28.99 -17.93
N MET A 296 -22.64 29.87 -17.00
CA MET A 296 -23.39 31.10 -17.29
C MET A 296 -22.54 32.37 -17.20
N TYR A 297 -21.49 32.39 -16.36
CA TYR A 297 -20.77 33.62 -16.02
C TYR A 297 -19.24 33.55 -16.21
N GLY A 298 -18.70 32.48 -16.78
CA GLY A 298 -17.25 32.31 -17.03
C GLY A 298 -16.57 31.52 -15.91
N ASN A 299 -15.24 31.52 -15.81
CA ASN A 299 -14.52 30.61 -14.90
C ASN A 299 -14.79 30.79 -13.39
N CYS A 300 -15.56 31.80 -12.98
CA CYS A 300 -15.99 32.10 -11.61
C CYS A 300 -14.88 32.06 -10.54
N LYS A 301 -13.60 32.12 -10.93
CA LYS A 301 -12.45 31.94 -10.05
C LYS A 301 -12.41 32.98 -8.95
N ASN A 302 -12.41 34.26 -9.34
CA ASN A 302 -12.22 35.36 -8.39
C ASN A 302 -13.40 35.48 -7.41
N ASP A 303 -14.63 35.30 -7.90
CA ASP A 303 -15.84 35.27 -7.07
C ASP A 303 -15.83 34.08 -6.10
N CYS A 304 -15.36 32.91 -6.55
CA CYS A 304 -15.18 31.75 -5.69
C CYS A 304 -14.13 32.01 -4.60
N ILE A 305 -12.98 32.60 -4.96
CA ILE A 305 -11.92 32.96 -4.01
C ILE A 305 -12.41 33.96 -2.96
N GLU A 306 -13.16 35.00 -3.37
CA GLU A 306 -13.70 35.98 -2.42
C GLU A 306 -14.71 35.34 -1.45
N LYS A 307 -15.57 34.45 -1.95
CA LYS A 307 -16.52 33.71 -1.11
C LYS A 307 -15.82 32.77 -0.13
N ILE A 308 -14.76 32.10 -0.56
CA ILE A 308 -13.93 31.26 0.31
C ILE A 308 -13.28 32.13 1.40
N LYS A 309 -12.68 33.28 1.05
CA LYS A 309 -12.13 34.23 2.03
C LYS A 309 -13.18 34.68 3.04
N THR A 310 -14.35 35.07 2.55
CA THR A 310 -15.46 35.54 3.39
C THR A 310 -15.96 34.45 4.33
N TYR A 311 -15.99 33.20 3.86
CA TYR A 311 -16.35 32.04 4.68
C TYR A 311 -15.37 31.86 5.84
N PHE A 312 -14.07 31.93 5.58
CA PHE A 312 -13.05 31.79 6.62
C PHE A 312 -12.91 33.03 7.51
N ASP A 313 -13.21 34.24 7.01
CA ASP A 313 -13.28 35.46 7.82
C ASP A 313 -14.52 35.48 8.76
N SER A 314 -15.50 34.59 8.52
CA SER A 314 -16.75 34.48 9.29
C SER A 314 -16.76 33.40 10.37
N ILE A 315 -15.70 32.58 10.44
CA ILE A 315 -15.46 31.53 11.42
C ILE A 315 -14.48 32.05 12.47
#